data_AF-A0AAU9KFH5-F1
#
_entry.id   AF-A0AAU9KFH5-F1
#
_cell.length_a   1.000
_cell.length_b   1.000
_cell.length_c   1.000
_cell.angle_alpha   90.00
_cell.angle_beta   90.00
_cell.angle_gamma   90.00
#
_symmetry.space_group_name_H-M   'P 1'
#
loop_
_entity.id
_entity.type
_entity.pdbx_description
1 polymer ?
#
loop_
_entity_poly.entity_id
_entity_poly.type
_entity_poly.pdbx_seq_one_letter_code
_entity_poly.pdbx_strand_id
1 'polypeptide(L)'
;MEKSDKEHLIREESKSPDLCINPLEKPPKCLSVSIIRTSIEQSAPQVFKVYSTGVLNSQRLPQDRTIRIGRQQVTEDGKRPNDITLPATDRAISRTHCMIDCNDFFNKEIPDTWIAFLMGYHPRLGKKSILQFLPQDLFRCILMFIKEQKSPYLIDLGSMCGTYIRVSNEEPINLEPGQNFLIGSDIIIEIDRVVSEPVPLSVNSEQTLEEYQNTFNDTDIVLDDIGPYIAIKVSRNPNDNEETMSPSTWKFAAEEKYKVFTIGRSQICDIQLPENTISRTQCRIVYDEGKWQLFDGLESKPTVNGTWFSVFRKIRNGRDHSAPCKLSNGSQIKVSDTVLQVDWEAYTNK
;
A
#
# COMPACT_ATOMS: atom_id res chain seq x y z
N MET A 1 -22.07 -71.16 -28.26
CA MET A 1 -22.49 -71.13 -26.84
C MET A 1 -21.73 -70.00 -26.18
N GLU A 2 -22.31 -68.81 -26.23
CA GLU A 2 -21.80 -67.59 -25.60
C GLU A 2 -22.01 -67.67 -24.08
N LYS A 3 -21.00 -67.30 -23.30
CA LYS A 3 -21.13 -67.01 -21.87
C LYS A 3 -21.08 -65.50 -21.70
N SER A 4 -22.20 -64.97 -21.22
CA SER A 4 -22.42 -63.57 -20.87
C SER A 4 -21.92 -63.34 -19.45
N ASP A 5 -20.90 -62.49 -19.33
CA ASP A 5 -20.44 -61.94 -18.05
C ASP A 5 -21.33 -60.76 -17.66
N LYS A 6 -21.91 -60.86 -16.46
CA LYS A 6 -22.74 -59.82 -15.84
C LYS A 6 -21.86 -58.92 -14.98
N GLU A 7 -21.62 -57.71 -15.45
CA GLU A 7 -21.04 -56.63 -14.65
C GLU A 7 -22.07 -56.12 -13.62
N HIS A 8 -21.74 -56.25 -12.35
CA HIS A 8 -22.48 -55.67 -11.22
C HIS A 8 -22.10 -54.20 -11.08
N LEU A 9 -22.93 -53.31 -11.65
CA LEU A 9 -22.84 -51.86 -11.50
C LEU A 9 -23.36 -51.46 -10.12
N ILE A 10 -22.46 -51.25 -9.15
CA ILE A 10 -22.79 -50.66 -7.85
C ILE A 10 -22.91 -49.15 -8.06
N ARG A 11 -24.15 -48.64 -8.09
CA ARG A 11 -24.44 -47.20 -8.01
C ARG A 11 -24.25 -46.76 -6.57
N GLU A 12 -23.15 -46.09 -6.27
CA GLU A 12 -23.03 -45.29 -5.06
C GLU A 12 -23.90 -44.03 -5.21
N GLU A 13 -25.02 -44.00 -4.50
CA GLU A 13 -25.83 -42.78 -4.35
C GLU A 13 -25.03 -41.77 -3.51
N SER A 14 -24.44 -40.77 -4.18
CA SER A 14 -23.82 -39.61 -3.55
C SER A 14 -24.90 -38.80 -2.82
N LYS A 15 -25.12 -39.09 -1.53
CA LYS A 15 -25.91 -38.24 -0.64
C LYS A 15 -25.20 -36.89 -0.51
N SER A 16 -25.66 -35.91 -1.28
CA SER A 16 -25.31 -34.51 -1.07
C SER A 16 -25.71 -34.14 0.36
N PRO A 17 -24.79 -33.68 1.22
CA PRO A 17 -25.17 -33.23 2.55
C PRO A 17 -25.99 -31.95 2.37
N ASP A 18 -27.30 -32.06 2.61
CA ASP A 18 -28.19 -30.92 2.79
C ASP A 18 -27.74 -30.15 4.03
N LEU A 19 -26.79 -29.25 3.84
CA LEU A 19 -26.43 -28.23 4.81
C LEU A 19 -27.62 -27.27 4.89
N CYS A 20 -28.49 -27.50 5.86
CA CYS A 20 -29.47 -26.51 6.33
C CYS A 20 -28.69 -25.32 6.91
N ILE A 21 -28.22 -24.42 6.03
CA ILE A 21 -27.61 -23.16 6.42
C ILE A 21 -28.75 -22.31 7.01
N ASN A 22 -28.69 -22.05 8.32
CA ASN A 22 -29.60 -21.11 8.95
C ASN A 22 -29.51 -19.76 8.20
N PRO A 23 -30.60 -19.26 7.59
CA PRO A 23 -30.58 -18.04 6.77
C PRO A 23 -30.33 -16.75 7.57
N LEU A 24 -29.96 -16.85 8.85
CA LEU A 24 -29.71 -15.71 9.75
C LEU A 24 -28.24 -15.47 10.11
N GLU A 25 -27.30 -16.35 9.73
CA GLU A 25 -25.89 -16.08 10.03
C GLU A 25 -25.30 -15.08 9.04
N LYS A 26 -24.93 -13.90 9.56
CA LYS A 26 -24.23 -12.86 8.78
C LYS A 26 -22.97 -13.48 8.17
N PRO A 27 -22.70 -13.25 6.87
CA PRO A 27 -21.52 -13.81 6.24
C PRO A 27 -20.24 -13.38 7.00
N PRO A 28 -19.27 -14.29 7.15
CA PRO A 28 -18.03 -13.98 7.84
C PRO A 28 -17.28 -12.87 7.10
N LYS A 29 -16.62 -11.98 7.86
CA LYS A 29 -15.74 -10.94 7.31
C LYS A 29 -14.73 -11.60 6.36
N CYS A 30 -14.67 -11.12 5.13
CA CYS A 30 -13.83 -11.64 4.07
C CYS A 30 -13.05 -10.51 3.41
N LEU A 31 -11.80 -10.80 3.05
CA LEU A 31 -11.00 -9.99 2.15
C LEU A 31 -10.89 -10.71 0.81
N SER A 32 -10.89 -9.98 -0.30
CA SER A 32 -10.63 -10.51 -1.64
C SER A 32 -9.39 -9.87 -2.24
N VAL A 33 -8.52 -10.72 -2.79
CA VAL A 33 -7.41 -10.29 -3.62
C VAL A 33 -7.70 -10.75 -5.04
N SER A 34 -7.77 -9.84 -6.00
CA SER A 34 -8.02 -10.15 -7.41
C SER A 34 -6.81 -9.80 -8.27
N ILE A 35 -6.49 -10.64 -9.25
CA ILE A 35 -5.49 -10.32 -10.27
C ILE A 35 -6.23 -9.61 -11.41
N ILE A 36 -6.02 -8.30 -11.54
CA ILE A 36 -6.75 -7.47 -12.51
C ILE A 36 -5.96 -7.24 -13.80
N ARG A 37 -4.63 -7.35 -13.74
CA ARG A 37 -3.74 -7.23 -14.92
C ARG A 37 -2.54 -8.13 -14.74
N THR A 38 -2.11 -8.78 -15.81
CA THR A 38 -0.85 -9.51 -15.89
C THR A 38 -0.37 -9.49 -17.34
N SER A 39 0.92 -9.75 -17.57
CA SER A 39 1.51 -9.81 -18.92
C SER A 39 1.06 -11.03 -19.72
N ILE A 40 0.53 -12.05 -19.05
CA ILE A 40 0.04 -13.27 -19.67
C ILE A 40 -1.46 -13.14 -19.91
N GLU A 41 -1.93 -13.44 -21.13
CA GLU A 41 -3.36 -13.47 -21.41
C GLU A 41 -4.08 -14.44 -20.45
N GLN A 42 -4.95 -13.89 -19.61
CA GLN A 42 -5.83 -14.65 -18.74
C GLN A 42 -7.26 -14.55 -19.29
N SER A 43 -7.93 -15.70 -19.39
CA SER A 43 -9.31 -15.77 -19.86
C SER A 43 -10.31 -15.15 -18.88
N ALA A 44 -9.98 -15.09 -17.59
CA ALA A 44 -10.80 -14.47 -16.55
C ALA A 44 -9.94 -13.95 -15.39
N PRO A 45 -10.38 -12.89 -14.67
CA PRO A 45 -9.73 -12.43 -13.45
C PRO A 45 -9.73 -13.53 -12.38
N GLN A 46 -8.57 -13.80 -11.79
CA GLN A 46 -8.47 -14.72 -10.65
C GLN A 46 -8.79 -13.98 -9.35
N VAL A 47 -9.70 -14.53 -8.54
CA VAL A 47 -10.12 -13.94 -7.27
C VAL A 47 -9.85 -14.92 -6.12
N PHE A 48 -9.08 -14.46 -5.14
CA PHE A 48 -8.72 -15.21 -3.93
C PHE A 48 -9.52 -14.65 -2.76
N LYS A 49 -10.28 -15.51 -2.08
CA LYS A 49 -11.04 -15.15 -0.87
C LYS A 49 -10.24 -15.50 0.37
N VAL A 50 -10.18 -14.57 1.32
CA VAL A 50 -9.35 -14.67 2.51
C VAL A 50 -10.21 -14.45 3.75
N TYR A 51 -10.10 -15.39 4.69
CA TYR A 51 -10.83 -15.41 5.94
C TYR A 51 -9.86 -15.40 7.13
N SER A 52 -10.38 -15.34 8.36
CA SER A 52 -9.56 -15.42 9.57
C SER A 52 -8.77 -16.72 9.72
N THR A 53 -9.12 -17.77 8.96
CA THR A 53 -8.45 -19.07 8.89
C THR A 53 -7.40 -19.17 7.79
N GLY A 54 -7.27 -18.15 6.93
CA GLY A 54 -6.35 -18.15 5.80
C GLY A 54 -7.03 -17.96 4.45
N VAL A 55 -6.28 -18.23 3.38
CA VAL A 55 -6.76 -18.10 1.99
C VAL A 55 -7.54 -19.36 1.60
N LEU A 56 -8.76 -19.18 1.08
CA LEU A 56 -9.61 -20.27 0.63
C LEU A 56 -8.90 -21.06 -0.47
N ASN A 57 -8.83 -22.38 -0.30
CA ASN A 57 -8.14 -23.32 -1.19
C ASN A 57 -6.61 -23.11 -1.32
N SER A 58 -5.99 -22.33 -0.44
CA SER A 58 -4.52 -22.26 -0.43
C SER A 58 -3.92 -23.60 -0.03
N GLN A 59 -2.84 -23.94 -0.72
CA GLN A 59 -2.07 -25.16 -0.49
C GLN A 59 -0.82 -24.89 0.37
N ARG A 60 -0.61 -23.64 0.81
CA ARG A 60 0.46 -23.29 1.74
C ARG A 60 0.12 -23.80 3.14
N LEU A 61 1.11 -24.36 3.82
CA LEU A 61 1.00 -24.80 5.21
C LEU A 61 2.22 -24.31 6.01
N PRO A 62 2.04 -23.80 7.24
CA PRO A 62 0.76 -23.52 7.91
C PRO A 62 0.06 -22.28 7.34
N GLN A 63 -1.25 -22.16 7.60
CA GLN A 63 -1.99 -20.92 7.39
C GLN A 63 -1.80 -20.03 8.63
N ASP A 64 -1.21 -18.85 8.44
CA ASP A 64 -0.73 -17.96 9.52
C ASP A 64 -1.31 -16.54 9.44
N ARG A 65 -2.54 -16.39 8.90
CA ARG A 65 -3.24 -15.11 8.68
C ARG A 65 -2.46 -14.09 7.83
N THR A 66 -1.39 -14.53 7.17
CA THR A 66 -0.72 -13.76 6.12
C THR A 66 -1.09 -14.32 4.75
N ILE A 67 -0.98 -13.50 3.71
CA ILE A 67 -1.12 -13.91 2.32
C ILE A 67 0.23 -13.75 1.67
N ARG A 68 0.90 -14.85 1.32
CA ARG A 68 2.20 -14.80 0.64
C ARG A 68 2.03 -14.81 -0.87
N ILE A 69 2.72 -13.90 -1.54
CA ILE A 69 2.63 -13.70 -2.98
C ILE A 69 4.04 -13.84 -3.57
N GLY A 70 4.19 -14.64 -4.61
CA GLY A 70 5.48 -14.84 -5.28
C GLY A 70 5.38 -15.82 -6.44
N ARG A 71 6.49 -16.08 -7.13
CA ARG A 71 6.50 -16.97 -8.30
C ARG A 71 6.79 -18.44 -8.01
N GLN A 72 7.27 -18.76 -6.81
CA GLN A 72 7.64 -20.14 -6.47
C GLN A 72 6.38 -20.96 -6.16
N GLN A 73 6.15 -22.00 -6.98
CA GLN A 73 5.03 -22.93 -6.77
C GLN A 73 5.36 -23.96 -5.70
N VAL A 74 6.52 -24.62 -5.82
CA VAL A 74 6.95 -25.71 -4.95
C VAL A 74 8.44 -25.52 -4.60
N THR A 75 8.79 -25.81 -3.36
CA THR A 75 10.17 -25.87 -2.86
C THR A 75 10.81 -27.24 -3.14
N GLU A 76 12.12 -27.35 -2.94
CA GLU A 76 12.84 -28.62 -3.09
C GLU A 76 12.28 -29.71 -2.16
N ASP A 77 11.74 -29.31 -0.99
CA ASP A 77 11.09 -30.20 -0.03
C ASP A 77 9.62 -30.54 -0.37
N GLY A 78 9.12 -30.14 -1.53
CA GLY A 78 7.71 -30.34 -1.91
C GLY A 78 6.71 -29.38 -1.24
N LYS A 79 7.17 -28.46 -0.39
CA LYS A 79 6.30 -27.46 0.27
C LYS A 79 5.95 -26.32 -0.67
N ARG A 80 4.75 -25.75 -0.54
CA ARG A 80 4.31 -24.58 -1.32
C ARG A 80 4.42 -23.30 -0.47
N PRO A 81 5.31 -22.36 -0.82
CA PRO A 81 5.62 -21.23 0.06
C PRO A 81 4.65 -20.04 -0.06
N ASN A 82 3.85 -19.98 -1.13
CA ASN A 82 2.98 -18.86 -1.45
C ASN A 82 1.51 -19.29 -1.48
N ASP A 83 0.61 -18.40 -1.05
CA ASP A 83 -0.84 -18.56 -1.20
C ASP A 83 -1.27 -18.20 -2.62
N ILE A 84 -0.71 -17.10 -3.16
CA ILE A 84 -0.97 -16.63 -4.52
C ILE A 84 0.32 -16.80 -5.32
N THR A 85 0.29 -17.71 -6.29
CA THR A 85 1.45 -17.94 -7.16
C THR A 85 1.32 -17.19 -8.47
N LEU A 86 2.25 -16.28 -8.70
CA LEU A 86 2.37 -15.51 -9.94
C LEU A 86 3.17 -16.30 -10.99
N PRO A 87 3.18 -15.87 -12.28
CA PRO A 87 3.86 -16.61 -13.34
C PRO A 87 5.34 -16.92 -13.04
N ALA A 88 5.71 -18.20 -13.10
CA ALA A 88 7.06 -18.66 -12.79
C ALA A 88 8.13 -18.14 -13.76
N THR A 89 7.71 -17.80 -14.99
CA THR A 89 8.55 -17.28 -16.07
C THR A 89 9.04 -15.86 -15.82
N ASP A 90 8.30 -15.07 -15.04
CA ASP A 90 8.67 -13.69 -14.73
C ASP A 90 9.76 -13.65 -13.66
N ARG A 91 10.99 -13.35 -14.08
CA ARG A 91 12.16 -13.31 -13.18
C ARG A 91 12.21 -12.05 -12.30
N ALA A 92 11.48 -10.98 -12.64
CA ALA A 92 11.36 -9.80 -11.81
C ALA A 92 10.57 -10.09 -10.52
N ILE A 93 9.77 -11.16 -10.51
CA ILE A 93 9.05 -11.61 -9.33
C ILE A 93 9.95 -12.52 -8.49
N SER A 94 10.25 -12.15 -7.24
CA SER A 94 10.94 -13.04 -6.30
C SER A 94 10.17 -14.34 -6.02
N ARG A 95 10.90 -15.37 -5.56
CA ARG A 95 10.32 -16.68 -5.17
C ARG A 95 9.17 -16.51 -4.19
N THR A 96 9.38 -15.69 -3.16
CA THR A 96 8.38 -15.10 -2.28
C THR A 96 8.67 -13.60 -2.28
N HIS A 97 7.73 -12.79 -2.76
CA HIS A 97 7.97 -11.39 -3.15
C HIS A 97 7.48 -10.41 -2.09
N CYS A 98 6.23 -10.56 -1.69
CA CYS A 98 5.61 -9.75 -0.66
C CYS A 98 4.60 -10.59 0.12
N MET A 99 4.13 -10.03 1.23
CA MET A 99 3.01 -10.59 1.97
C MET A 99 2.02 -9.51 2.39
N ILE A 100 0.76 -9.90 2.52
CA ILE A 100 -0.27 -9.10 3.15
C ILE A 100 -0.51 -9.68 4.55
N ASP A 101 -0.24 -8.90 5.59
CA ASP A 101 -0.56 -9.24 6.96
C ASP A 101 -2.01 -8.86 7.26
N CYS A 102 -2.83 -9.85 7.65
CA CYS A 102 -4.23 -9.67 8.00
C CYS A 102 -4.51 -9.92 9.49
N ASN A 103 -3.49 -9.96 10.36
CA ASN A 103 -3.65 -10.20 11.79
C ASN A 103 -4.62 -9.21 12.42
N ASP A 104 -4.36 -7.91 12.25
CA ASP A 104 -5.21 -6.85 12.80
C ASP A 104 -6.56 -6.77 12.10
N PHE A 105 -6.58 -7.03 10.78
CA PHE A 105 -7.80 -6.98 9.98
C PHE A 105 -8.87 -7.96 10.48
N PHE A 106 -8.49 -9.19 10.82
CA PHE A 106 -9.40 -10.22 11.32
C PHE A 106 -9.49 -10.26 12.84
N ASN A 107 -8.68 -9.48 13.57
CA ASN A 107 -8.74 -9.46 15.02
C ASN A 107 -10.15 -9.06 15.49
N LYS A 108 -10.76 -9.85 16.38
CA LYS A 108 -12.07 -9.56 17.00
C LYS A 108 -11.94 -9.00 18.41
N GLU A 109 -10.72 -8.90 18.94
CA GLU A 109 -10.46 -8.36 20.27
C GLU A 109 -10.95 -6.93 20.38
N ILE A 110 -11.48 -6.67 21.56
CA ILE A 110 -11.97 -5.38 22.01
C ILE A 110 -10.75 -4.61 22.52
N PRO A 111 -10.55 -3.33 22.11
CA PRO A 111 -9.43 -2.55 22.61
C PRO A 111 -9.46 -2.45 24.14
N ASP A 112 -8.31 -2.60 24.80
CA ASP A 112 -8.22 -2.48 26.27
C ASP A 112 -8.70 -1.11 26.77
N THR A 113 -8.49 -0.06 25.97
CA THR A 113 -9.02 1.29 26.23
C THR A 113 -10.55 1.31 26.29
N TRP A 114 -11.23 0.50 25.48
CA TRP A 114 -12.67 0.35 25.55
C TRP A 114 -13.11 -0.42 26.80
N ILE A 115 -12.39 -1.48 27.17
CA ILE A 115 -12.67 -2.23 28.40
C ILE A 115 -12.53 -1.29 29.60
N ALA A 116 -11.45 -0.51 29.67
CA ALA A 116 -11.21 0.49 30.70
C ALA A 116 -12.32 1.56 30.73
N PHE A 117 -12.75 2.05 29.57
CA PHE A 117 -13.89 2.96 29.47
C PHE A 117 -15.17 2.34 30.04
N LEU A 118 -15.49 1.09 29.68
CA LEU A 118 -16.66 0.37 30.18
C LEU A 118 -16.60 0.08 31.69
N MET A 119 -15.42 0.05 32.32
CA MET A 119 -15.34 -0.08 33.78
C MET A 119 -16.02 1.09 34.50
N GLY A 120 -16.08 2.27 33.89
CA GLY A 120 -16.86 3.39 34.41
C GLY A 120 -18.37 3.18 34.29
N TYR A 121 -18.87 2.24 33.50
CA TYR A 121 -20.28 1.82 33.47
C TYR A 121 -20.58 0.71 34.50
N HIS A 122 -19.55 0.05 35.03
CA HIS A 122 -19.71 -1.11 35.91
C HIS A 122 -20.51 -0.74 37.19
N PRO A 123 -21.53 -1.52 37.61
CA PRO A 123 -22.40 -1.16 38.74
C PRO A 123 -21.67 -0.89 40.06
N ARG A 124 -20.56 -1.60 40.29
CA ARG A 124 -19.73 -1.44 41.51
C ARG A 124 -18.65 -0.37 41.40
N LEU A 125 -17.86 -0.39 40.32
CA LEU A 125 -16.68 0.46 40.16
C LEU A 125 -17.05 1.84 39.62
N GLY A 126 -18.10 1.90 38.80
CA GLY A 126 -18.60 3.10 38.15
C GLY A 126 -19.79 3.75 38.85
N LYS A 127 -20.11 3.42 40.11
CA LYS A 127 -21.34 3.89 40.81
C LYS A 127 -21.52 5.43 40.79
N LYS A 128 -20.42 6.18 40.73
CA LYS A 128 -20.42 7.66 40.65
C LYS A 128 -20.11 8.21 39.26
N SER A 129 -19.97 7.35 38.28
CA SER A 129 -19.59 7.72 36.91
C SER A 129 -20.80 8.22 36.13
N ILE A 130 -20.60 9.27 35.34
CA ILE A 130 -21.63 9.76 34.43
C ILE A 130 -21.95 8.77 33.31
N LEU A 131 -21.05 7.80 33.06
CA LEU A 131 -21.22 6.81 32.00
C LEU A 131 -22.51 5.99 32.18
N GLN A 132 -22.99 5.80 33.42
CA GLN A 132 -24.24 5.08 33.70
C GLN A 132 -25.48 5.73 33.06
N PHE A 133 -25.41 7.03 32.77
CA PHE A 133 -26.50 7.81 32.18
C PHE A 133 -26.36 8.00 30.67
N LEU A 134 -25.26 7.54 30.06
CA LEU A 134 -25.06 7.69 28.63
C LEU A 134 -25.97 6.72 27.85
N PRO A 135 -26.62 7.16 26.76
CA PRO A 135 -27.38 6.28 25.89
C PRO A 135 -26.49 5.21 25.24
N GLN A 136 -27.04 4.02 24.99
CA GLN A 136 -26.32 2.92 24.34
C GLN A 136 -25.76 3.30 22.96
N ASP A 137 -26.48 4.13 22.20
CA ASP A 137 -26.00 4.59 20.89
C ASP A 137 -24.74 5.44 21.00
N LEU A 138 -24.59 6.22 22.08
CA LEU A 138 -23.38 6.98 22.32
C LEU A 138 -22.19 6.06 22.62
N PHE A 139 -22.40 4.96 23.35
CA PHE A 139 -21.36 3.93 23.51
C PHE A 139 -20.93 3.37 22.15
N ARG A 140 -21.86 3.13 21.23
CA ARG A 140 -21.52 2.66 19.87
C ARG A 140 -20.70 3.71 19.12
N CYS A 141 -21.06 4.99 19.19
CA CYS A 141 -20.29 6.07 18.57
C CYS A 141 -18.88 6.20 19.16
N ILE A 142 -18.75 6.16 20.49
CA ILE A 142 -17.44 6.21 21.16
C ILE A 142 -16.61 5.00 20.77
N LEU A 143 -17.18 3.79 20.79
CA LEU A 143 -16.48 2.59 20.35
C LEU A 143 -16.03 2.71 18.89
N MET A 144 -16.89 3.19 17.99
CA MET A 144 -16.53 3.39 16.59
C MET A 144 -15.42 4.44 16.42
N PHE A 145 -15.37 5.45 17.28
CA PHE A 145 -14.34 6.49 17.26
C PHE A 145 -12.99 5.98 17.78
N ILE A 146 -12.97 5.27 18.92
CA ILE A 146 -11.71 4.77 19.51
C ILE A 146 -11.19 3.50 18.82
N LYS A 147 -12.08 2.74 18.20
CA LYS A 147 -11.71 1.50 17.52
C LYS A 147 -11.03 1.88 16.23
N GLU A 148 -9.70 1.74 16.22
CA GLU A 148 -8.93 1.93 15.01
C GLU A 148 -9.53 1.10 13.87
N GLN A 149 -9.66 1.72 12.70
CA GLN A 149 -10.11 1.02 11.51
C GLN A 149 -9.09 -0.05 11.14
N LYS A 150 -9.46 -1.30 11.42
CA LYS A 150 -8.67 -2.49 11.17
C LYS A 150 -8.45 -2.66 9.66
N SER A 151 -7.18 -2.66 9.25
CA SER A 151 -6.73 -2.75 7.87
C SER A 151 -5.72 -3.89 7.69
N PRO A 152 -5.59 -4.46 6.49
CA PRO A 152 -4.44 -5.28 6.15
C PRO A 152 -3.21 -4.41 5.89
N TYR A 153 -2.02 -4.99 6.03
CA TYR A 153 -0.75 -4.32 5.78
C TYR A 153 0.06 -5.07 4.72
N LEU A 154 0.63 -4.35 3.76
CA LEU A 154 1.53 -4.88 2.76
C LEU A 154 2.98 -4.77 3.21
N ILE A 155 3.73 -5.86 3.09
CA ILE A 155 5.13 -5.95 3.44
C ILE A 155 5.89 -6.54 2.25
N ASP A 156 6.86 -5.79 1.73
CA ASP A 156 7.82 -6.30 0.75
C ASP A 156 8.86 -7.17 1.46
N LEU A 157 9.16 -8.35 0.90
CA LEU A 157 10.03 -9.35 1.51
C LEU A 157 11.45 -9.32 0.92
N GLY A 158 11.98 -8.13 0.64
CA GLY A 158 13.30 -7.95 0.03
C GLY A 158 13.29 -8.29 -1.45
N SER A 159 12.23 -7.88 -2.15
CA SER A 159 12.10 -8.12 -3.58
C SER A 159 13.15 -7.35 -4.38
N MET A 160 13.62 -7.91 -5.50
CA MET A 160 14.64 -7.23 -6.30
C MET A 160 14.09 -6.04 -7.10
N CYS A 161 12.83 -6.11 -7.53
CA CYS A 161 12.19 -5.10 -8.37
C CYS A 161 11.24 -4.18 -7.59
N GLY A 162 11.07 -4.41 -6.29
CA GLY A 162 10.16 -3.68 -5.42
C GLY A 162 8.70 -4.12 -5.55
N THR A 163 7.95 -3.90 -4.47
CA THR A 163 6.48 -3.94 -4.46
C THR A 163 5.95 -2.51 -4.39
N TYR A 164 4.91 -2.21 -5.19
CA TYR A 164 4.35 -0.86 -5.26
C TYR A 164 2.86 -0.84 -4.96
N ILE A 165 2.38 0.27 -4.41
CA ILE A 165 0.96 0.57 -4.21
C ILE A 165 0.58 1.71 -5.15
N ARG A 166 -0.57 1.60 -5.80
CA ARG A 166 -1.07 2.68 -6.64
C ARG A 166 -1.45 3.90 -5.81
N VAL A 167 -0.97 5.07 -6.22
CA VAL A 167 -1.37 6.35 -5.63
C VAL A 167 -2.80 6.69 -6.06
N SER A 168 -3.62 7.20 -5.15
CA SER A 168 -4.97 7.65 -5.45
C SER A 168 -4.95 9.06 -6.08
N ASN A 169 -5.95 9.37 -6.91
CA ASN A 169 -6.18 10.73 -7.40
C ASN A 169 -6.93 11.60 -6.37
N GLU A 170 -7.59 10.97 -5.39
CA GLU A 170 -8.42 11.61 -4.36
C GLU A 170 -7.72 11.68 -3.00
N GLU A 171 -7.00 10.62 -2.63
CA GLU A 171 -6.29 10.52 -1.35
C GLU A 171 -4.77 10.65 -1.57
N PRO A 172 -4.16 11.80 -1.22
CA PRO A 172 -2.74 12.01 -1.48
C PRO A 172 -1.83 11.18 -0.58
N ILE A 173 -0.61 10.97 -1.05
CA ILE A 173 0.49 10.47 -0.22
C ILE A 173 1.33 11.67 0.25
N ASN A 174 1.57 11.76 1.56
CA ASN A 174 2.52 12.72 2.11
C ASN A 174 3.94 12.32 1.69
N LEU A 175 4.66 13.27 1.10
CA LEU A 175 6.00 13.08 0.59
C LEU A 175 7.02 13.15 1.72
N GLU A 176 7.92 12.17 1.75
CA GLU A 176 9.03 12.08 2.70
C GLU A 176 10.36 11.81 1.95
N PRO A 177 11.49 12.27 2.48
CA PRO A 177 12.80 11.97 1.89
C PRO A 177 13.05 10.45 1.77
N GLY A 178 13.64 10.04 0.66
CA GLY A 178 13.96 8.66 0.32
C GLY A 178 12.78 7.81 -0.19
N GLN A 179 11.59 8.39 -0.33
CA GLN A 179 10.48 7.72 -1.02
C GLN A 179 10.75 7.58 -2.52
N ASN A 180 10.29 6.49 -3.11
CA ASN A 180 10.43 6.22 -4.55
C ASN A 180 9.06 5.96 -5.17
N PHE A 181 8.86 6.48 -6.37
CA PHE A 181 7.66 6.27 -7.16
C PHE A 181 8.06 5.74 -8.54
N LEU A 182 7.26 4.81 -9.08
CA LEU A 182 7.38 4.29 -10.42
C LEU A 182 6.25 4.87 -11.27
N ILE A 183 6.59 5.42 -12.42
CA ILE A 183 5.64 5.85 -13.45
C ILE A 183 5.99 5.18 -14.77
N GLY A 184 4.96 4.76 -15.51
CA GLY A 184 5.18 3.91 -16.68
C GLY A 184 5.78 2.55 -16.33
N SER A 185 6.79 2.14 -17.10
CA SER A 185 7.48 0.84 -16.99
C SER A 185 8.77 0.92 -16.16
N ASP A 186 9.49 2.03 -16.28
CA ASP A 186 10.93 2.10 -16.00
C ASP A 186 11.38 3.44 -15.41
N ILE A 187 10.50 4.43 -15.28
CA ILE A 187 10.89 5.73 -14.73
C ILE A 187 10.66 5.76 -13.23
N ILE A 188 11.73 6.07 -12.51
CA ILE A 188 11.77 6.18 -11.06
C ILE A 188 11.88 7.65 -10.67
N ILE A 189 10.96 8.10 -9.84
CA ILE A 189 10.97 9.39 -9.16
C ILE A 189 11.38 9.16 -7.71
N GLU A 190 12.54 9.68 -7.32
CA GLU A 190 13.08 9.65 -5.96
C GLU A 190 12.88 11.02 -5.31
N ILE A 191 12.27 11.03 -4.12
CA ILE A 191 12.16 12.24 -3.30
C ILE A 191 13.46 12.41 -2.54
N ASP A 192 14.32 13.30 -3.02
CA ASP A 192 15.65 13.50 -2.47
C ASP A 192 15.58 14.27 -1.14
N ARG A 193 14.86 15.41 -1.14
CA ARG A 193 14.72 16.27 0.05
C ARG A 193 13.33 16.88 0.12
N VAL A 194 12.80 17.00 1.33
CA VAL A 194 11.52 17.67 1.63
C VAL A 194 11.75 18.66 2.78
N VAL A 195 11.36 19.91 2.56
CA VAL A 195 11.33 20.97 3.57
C VAL A 195 9.91 21.51 3.63
N SER A 196 9.26 21.32 4.78
CA SER A 196 7.80 21.45 4.95
C SER A 196 7.37 22.67 5.74
N GLU A 197 8.24 23.19 6.62
CA GLU A 197 8.01 24.43 7.34
C GLU A 197 9.06 25.44 6.89
N PRO A 198 8.77 26.75 6.88
CA PRO A 198 9.83 27.73 6.85
C PRO A 198 10.72 27.42 8.04
N VAL A 199 12.02 27.21 7.81
CA VAL A 199 13.00 27.12 8.91
C VAL A 199 12.75 28.38 9.72
N PRO A 200 12.29 28.28 11.00
CA PRO A 200 12.14 29.46 11.80
C PRO A 200 13.51 30.12 11.79
N LEU A 201 13.59 31.34 11.25
CA LEU A 201 14.68 32.24 11.58
C LEU A 201 14.58 32.35 13.09
N SER A 202 15.32 31.52 13.83
CA SER A 202 15.40 31.63 15.27
C SER A 202 16.18 32.91 15.54
N VAL A 203 15.45 34.02 15.46
CA VAL A 203 15.57 35.16 16.33
C VAL A 203 15.57 34.59 17.74
N ASN A 204 16.76 34.30 18.29
CA ASN A 204 17.12 34.20 19.72
C ASN A 204 18.31 33.25 19.98
N SER A 205 19.41 33.43 19.27
CA SER A 205 20.71 33.34 19.93
C SER A 205 21.41 34.67 19.70
N GLU A 206 21.64 35.43 20.77
CA GLU A 206 22.65 36.49 20.83
C GLU A 206 24.06 35.89 20.66
N GLN A 207 24.25 34.98 19.70
CA GLN A 207 25.56 34.75 19.13
C GLN A 207 25.83 35.96 18.26
N THR A 208 26.64 36.85 18.83
CA THR A 208 27.27 37.98 18.17
C THR A 208 27.64 37.61 16.74
N LEU A 209 27.21 38.44 15.79
CA LEU A 209 27.45 38.34 14.35
C LEU A 209 28.91 37.98 13.96
N GLU A 210 29.86 38.17 14.87
CA GLU A 210 31.29 37.92 14.69
C GLU A 210 31.69 36.43 14.80
N GLU A 211 30.94 35.56 15.49
CA GLU A 211 31.29 34.14 15.59
C GLU A 211 30.80 33.32 14.37
N TYR A 212 29.74 33.76 13.71
CA TYR A 212 29.23 33.10 12.49
C TYR A 212 30.07 33.38 11.23
N GLN A 213 30.85 34.47 11.22
CA GLN A 213 31.69 34.85 10.08
C GLN A 213 32.96 34.01 9.95
N ASN A 214 33.37 33.26 10.99
CA ASN A 214 34.66 32.56 11.00
C ASN A 214 34.58 31.05 10.73
N THR A 215 33.39 30.45 10.64
CA THR A 215 33.22 29.02 10.29
C THR A 215 32.63 28.76 8.90
N PHE A 216 32.31 29.79 8.12
CA PHE A 216 31.74 29.65 6.77
C PHE A 216 32.56 30.43 5.74
N ASN A 217 33.81 30.03 5.56
CA ASN A 217 34.65 30.48 4.43
C ASN A 217 34.74 29.43 3.30
N ASP A 218 33.85 28.43 3.27
CA ASP A 218 33.61 27.59 2.10
C ASP A 218 32.18 27.83 1.58
N THR A 219 32.07 28.85 0.71
CA THR A 219 31.20 28.99 -0.47
C THR A 219 29.68 28.76 -0.35
N ASP A 220 28.93 29.84 -0.58
CA ASP A 220 27.61 29.92 -1.23
C ASP A 220 26.40 29.28 -0.53
N ILE A 221 26.08 29.71 0.69
CA ILE A 221 24.69 29.64 1.17
C ILE A 221 23.89 30.74 0.44
N VAL A 222 23.39 30.40 -0.75
CA VAL A 222 22.46 31.23 -1.52
C VAL A 222 21.18 31.44 -0.68
N LEU A 223 20.75 32.69 -0.54
CA LEU A 223 19.52 33.13 0.16
C LEU A 223 18.21 32.50 -0.36
N ASP A 224 18.27 31.61 -1.35
CA ASP A 224 17.13 30.91 -1.97
C ASP A 224 16.56 29.75 -1.13
N ASP A 225 17.01 29.58 0.12
CA ASP A 225 16.64 28.45 1.00
C ASP A 225 15.66 28.81 2.15
N ILE A 226 15.02 29.98 2.10
CA ILE A 226 14.15 30.46 3.20
C ILE A 226 12.74 29.82 3.18
N GLY A 227 12.33 29.18 2.09
CA GLY A 227 10.98 28.64 1.91
C GLY A 227 10.87 27.12 1.96
N PRO A 228 9.64 26.57 2.16
CA PRO A 228 9.36 25.17 1.95
C PRO A 228 9.67 24.77 0.49
N TYR A 229 10.42 23.68 0.31
CA TYR A 229 10.78 23.16 -1.00
C TYR A 229 10.83 21.65 -1.02
N ILE A 230 10.77 21.09 -2.23
CA ILE A 230 11.01 19.69 -2.49
C ILE A 230 12.05 19.52 -3.60
N ALA A 231 13.01 18.63 -3.39
CA ALA A 231 13.97 18.21 -4.38
C ALA A 231 13.61 16.81 -4.87
N ILE A 232 13.51 16.66 -6.18
CA ILE A 232 13.05 15.45 -6.84
C ILE A 232 14.09 15.02 -7.86
N LYS A 233 14.46 13.75 -7.80
CA LYS A 233 15.38 13.13 -8.73
C LYS A 233 14.60 12.17 -9.63
N VAL A 234 14.77 12.29 -10.94
CA VAL A 234 14.15 11.38 -11.91
C VAL A 234 15.25 10.61 -12.61
N SER A 235 15.07 9.29 -12.67
CA SER A 235 16.00 8.35 -13.29
C SER A 235 15.25 7.28 -14.05
N ARG A 236 15.90 6.67 -15.05
CA ARG A 236 15.42 5.45 -15.70
C ARG A 236 16.05 4.23 -15.05
N ASN A 237 15.30 3.15 -14.97
CA ASN A 237 15.77 1.88 -14.44
C ASN A 237 16.87 1.32 -15.37
N PRO A 238 18.09 1.04 -14.87
CA PRO A 238 19.24 0.63 -15.69
C PRO A 238 19.12 -0.79 -16.29
N ASN A 239 17.97 -1.45 -16.20
CA ASN A 239 17.78 -2.80 -16.73
C ASN A 239 17.84 -2.89 -18.26
N ASP A 240 17.73 -1.75 -18.96
CA ASP A 240 18.01 -1.68 -20.39
C ASP A 240 19.50 -1.39 -20.57
N ASN A 241 20.21 -2.25 -21.32
CA ASN A 241 21.66 -2.23 -21.59
C ASN A 241 22.18 -0.97 -22.31
N GLU A 242 21.44 0.13 -22.30
CA GLU A 242 21.84 1.40 -22.89
C GLU A 242 22.57 2.27 -21.85
N GLU A 243 23.44 3.16 -22.34
CA GLU A 243 24.19 4.12 -21.54
C GLU A 243 23.30 4.74 -20.46
N THR A 244 23.61 4.42 -19.20
CA THR A 244 22.83 4.85 -18.02
C THR A 244 22.57 6.35 -18.12
N MET A 245 21.35 6.75 -18.47
CA MET A 245 21.00 8.17 -18.50
C MET A 245 21.28 8.76 -17.13
N SER A 246 22.07 9.84 -17.11
CA SER A 246 22.35 10.59 -15.91
C SER A 246 21.04 11.00 -15.25
N PRO A 247 20.84 10.75 -13.94
CA PRO A 247 19.64 11.17 -13.26
C PRO A 247 19.54 12.70 -13.29
N SER A 248 18.35 13.21 -13.59
CA SER A 248 18.07 14.64 -13.56
C SER A 248 17.46 15.01 -12.22
N THR A 249 17.73 16.21 -11.72
CA THR A 249 17.23 16.70 -10.43
C THR A 249 16.52 18.03 -10.61
N TRP A 250 15.35 18.17 -9.98
CA TRP A 250 14.54 19.37 -9.98
C TRP A 250 14.30 19.82 -8.54
N LYS A 251 14.30 21.13 -8.32
CA LYS A 251 13.96 21.75 -7.04
C LYS A 251 12.72 22.62 -7.23
N PHE A 252 11.70 22.38 -6.43
CA PHE A 252 10.44 23.13 -6.45
C PHE A 252 10.26 23.85 -5.12
N ALA A 253 10.19 25.18 -5.15
CA ALA A 253 9.87 25.99 -3.99
C ALA A 253 8.38 26.35 -3.98
N ALA A 254 7.72 26.16 -2.84
CA ALA A 254 6.35 26.59 -2.63
C ALA A 254 6.32 28.07 -2.21
N GLU A 255 6.26 28.94 -3.21
CA GLU A 255 6.09 30.39 -3.01
C GLU A 255 4.69 30.75 -2.50
N GLU A 256 3.70 29.93 -2.88
CA GLU A 256 2.29 30.12 -2.55
C GLU A 256 1.69 28.85 -1.95
N LYS A 257 0.69 29.03 -1.07
CA LYS A 257 -0.14 27.93 -0.58
C LYS A 257 -0.89 27.33 -1.78
N TYR A 258 -0.94 26.00 -1.87
CA TYR A 258 -1.56 25.26 -2.97
C TYR A 258 -0.84 25.33 -4.32
N LYS A 259 0.44 25.70 -4.35
CA LYS A 259 1.23 25.60 -5.59
C LYS A 259 1.26 24.14 -6.06
N VAL A 260 0.88 23.93 -7.32
CA VAL A 260 0.80 22.60 -7.95
C VAL A 260 1.91 22.46 -8.98
N PHE A 261 2.72 21.42 -8.82
CA PHE A 261 3.71 21.00 -9.80
C PHE A 261 3.24 19.73 -10.47
N THR A 262 3.49 19.59 -11.77
CA THR A 262 2.99 18.52 -12.59
C THR A 262 4.11 17.77 -13.27
N ILE A 263 3.97 16.45 -13.31
CA ILE A 263 4.89 15.54 -13.99
C ILE A 263 4.08 14.79 -15.04
N GLY A 264 4.55 14.72 -16.28
CA GLY A 264 3.82 14.03 -17.34
C GLY A 264 4.40 14.23 -18.73
N ARG A 265 3.73 13.64 -19.73
CA ARG A 265 4.17 13.71 -21.13
C ARG A 265 3.92 15.05 -21.82
N SER A 266 2.99 15.83 -21.30
CA SER A 266 2.63 17.11 -21.92
C SER A 266 3.78 18.12 -21.81
N GLN A 267 3.95 18.95 -22.84
CA GLN A 267 4.94 20.05 -22.84
C GLN A 267 4.64 21.13 -21.80
N ILE A 268 3.42 21.17 -21.26
CA ILE A 268 3.02 22.12 -20.22
C ILE A 268 3.37 21.65 -18.80
N CYS A 269 3.91 20.44 -18.63
CA CYS A 269 4.28 19.93 -17.31
C CYS A 269 5.62 20.50 -16.84
N ASP A 270 5.74 20.70 -15.53
CA ASP A 270 6.96 21.19 -14.89
C ASP A 270 8.13 20.21 -15.06
N ILE A 271 7.84 18.90 -15.01
CA ILE A 271 8.75 17.84 -15.46
C ILE A 271 8.12 17.13 -16.66
N GLN A 272 8.71 17.34 -17.83
CA GLN A 272 8.28 16.68 -19.06
C GLN A 272 8.98 15.33 -19.24
N LEU A 273 8.18 14.29 -19.46
CA LEU A 273 8.63 12.91 -19.68
C LEU A 273 8.03 12.37 -20.99
N PRO A 274 8.79 12.29 -22.10
CA PRO A 274 8.25 12.11 -23.45
C PRO A 274 7.65 10.72 -23.73
N GLU A 275 7.74 9.77 -22.81
CA GLU A 275 7.41 8.36 -23.02
C GLU A 275 5.90 8.13 -23.20
N ASN A 276 5.53 7.33 -24.20
CA ASN A 276 4.12 7.09 -24.53
C ASN A 276 3.35 6.28 -23.48
N THR A 277 4.06 5.60 -22.58
CA THR A 277 3.47 4.90 -21.42
C THR A 277 3.05 5.87 -20.31
N ILE A 278 3.42 7.15 -20.41
CA ILE A 278 3.13 8.19 -19.43
C ILE A 278 1.94 9.02 -19.89
N SER A 279 1.04 9.31 -18.96
CA SER A 279 -0.13 10.15 -19.22
C SER A 279 0.30 11.60 -19.50
N ARG A 280 -0.57 12.39 -20.17
CA ARG A 280 -0.27 13.81 -20.42
C ARG A 280 0.06 14.57 -19.14
N THR A 281 -0.70 14.30 -18.08
CA THR A 281 -0.39 14.65 -16.69
C THR A 281 -0.44 13.35 -15.91
N GLN A 282 0.71 12.90 -15.42
CA GLN A 282 0.87 11.61 -14.76
C GLN A 282 0.66 11.72 -13.26
N CYS A 283 1.26 12.72 -12.62
CA CYS A 283 0.99 13.02 -11.23
C CYS A 283 1.13 14.51 -10.99
N ARG A 284 0.61 14.93 -9.84
CA ARG A 284 0.71 16.29 -9.34
C ARG A 284 1.24 16.29 -7.92
N ILE A 285 2.10 17.23 -7.64
CA ILE A 285 2.68 17.48 -6.33
C ILE A 285 2.12 18.81 -5.86
N VAL A 286 1.47 18.79 -4.70
CA VAL A 286 0.78 19.95 -4.12
C VAL A 286 1.40 20.23 -2.77
N TYR A 287 1.72 21.49 -2.51
CA TYR A 287 2.06 21.93 -1.16
C TYR A 287 0.81 22.49 -0.48
N ASP A 288 0.31 21.79 0.53
CA ASP A 288 -0.87 22.17 1.29
C ASP A 288 -0.67 21.98 2.80
N GLU A 289 -1.14 22.95 3.59
CA GLU A 289 -1.09 22.94 5.06
C GLU A 289 0.27 22.50 5.65
N GLY A 290 1.37 23.00 5.07
CA GLY A 290 2.73 22.67 5.55
C GLY A 290 3.25 21.31 5.08
N LYS A 291 2.57 20.65 4.15
CA LYS A 291 2.90 19.29 3.70
C LYS A 291 2.98 19.22 2.18
N TRP A 292 3.98 18.49 1.72
CA TRP A 292 4.09 18.09 0.32
C TRP A 292 3.30 16.81 0.10
N GLN A 293 2.42 16.83 -0.89
CA GLN A 293 1.46 15.76 -1.18
C GLN A 293 1.53 15.36 -2.65
N LEU A 294 1.42 14.07 -2.95
CA LEU A 294 1.41 13.55 -4.31
C LEU A 294 0.07 12.86 -4.61
N PHE A 295 -0.50 13.20 -5.76
CA PHE A 295 -1.73 12.60 -6.29
C PHE A 295 -1.47 11.98 -7.67
N ASP A 296 -2.19 10.90 -7.99
CA ASP A 296 -2.21 10.32 -9.34
C ASP A 296 -3.09 11.14 -10.29
N GLY A 297 -2.56 11.52 -11.45
CA GLY A 297 -3.32 12.18 -12.52
C GLY A 297 -3.87 13.56 -12.14
N LEU A 298 -5.08 13.85 -12.66
CA LEU A 298 -5.82 15.08 -12.38
C LEU A 298 -6.93 14.80 -11.36
N GLU A 299 -7.44 15.85 -10.72
CA GLU A 299 -8.54 15.73 -9.74
C GLU A 299 -9.74 14.95 -10.29
N SER A 300 -10.13 15.27 -11.53
CA SER A 300 -11.28 14.66 -12.18
C SER A 300 -11.00 13.27 -12.77
N LYS A 301 -9.72 12.86 -12.88
CA LYS A 301 -9.37 11.66 -13.63
C LYS A 301 -8.02 11.06 -13.20
N PRO A 302 -8.00 9.80 -12.72
CA PRO A 302 -6.76 9.08 -12.47
C PRO A 302 -6.03 8.74 -13.79
N THR A 303 -4.76 8.38 -13.69
CA THR A 303 -4.00 7.98 -14.89
C THR A 303 -4.36 6.59 -15.38
N VAL A 304 -4.05 6.30 -16.64
CA VAL A 304 -4.34 4.98 -17.22
C VAL A 304 -3.40 3.92 -16.63
N ASN A 305 -2.10 4.21 -16.58
CA ASN A 305 -1.09 3.26 -16.12
C ASN A 305 -0.76 3.37 -14.64
N GLY A 306 -1.34 4.32 -13.92
CA GLY A 306 -1.11 4.54 -12.49
C GLY A 306 0.24 5.19 -12.19
N THR A 307 0.28 5.95 -11.11
CA THR A 307 1.50 6.31 -10.39
C THR A 307 1.66 5.36 -9.22
N TRP A 308 2.85 4.80 -9.03
CA TRP A 308 3.06 3.66 -8.13
C TRP A 308 4.07 4.02 -7.04
N PHE A 309 3.63 4.08 -5.79
CA PHE A 309 4.48 4.30 -4.62
C PHE A 309 5.19 3.02 -4.20
N SER A 310 6.53 3.04 -4.08
CA SER A 310 7.30 1.89 -3.61
C SER A 310 7.15 1.72 -2.10
N VAL A 311 6.79 0.51 -1.68
CA VAL A 311 6.69 0.16 -0.25
C VAL A 311 8.08 0.02 0.38
N PHE A 312 9.11 -0.20 -0.43
CA PHE A 312 10.48 -0.34 0.03
C PHE A 312 11.18 1.03 0.09
N ARG A 313 11.85 1.32 1.21
CA ARG A 313 12.70 2.51 1.37
C ARG A 313 14.16 2.13 1.20
N LYS A 314 14.86 2.81 0.30
CA LYS A 314 16.25 2.53 -0.14
C LYS A 314 17.31 2.64 0.97
N ILE A 315 16.94 3.14 2.15
CA ILE A 315 17.85 3.46 3.26
C ILE A 315 18.45 2.18 3.91
N ARG A 316 17.97 0.98 3.56
CA ARG A 316 18.48 -0.28 4.15
C ARG A 316 19.41 -1.02 3.20
N ASN A 317 20.67 -1.15 3.61
CA ASN A 317 21.64 -2.04 2.98
C ASN A 317 21.25 -3.49 3.28
N GLY A 318 20.43 -4.12 2.44
CA GLY A 318 20.09 -5.52 2.59
C GLY A 318 18.80 -5.95 1.91
N ARG A 319 18.56 -7.26 1.87
CA ARG A 319 17.28 -7.88 1.48
C ARG A 319 16.30 -7.91 2.66
N ASP A 320 16.29 -6.85 3.46
CA ASP A 320 15.42 -6.77 4.64
C ASP A 320 13.97 -6.54 4.21
N HIS A 321 13.04 -6.96 5.06
CA HIS A 321 11.63 -6.68 4.84
C HIS A 321 11.36 -5.17 4.97
N SER A 322 10.42 -4.67 4.18
CA SER A 322 9.95 -3.29 4.33
C SER A 322 9.23 -3.11 5.67
N ALA A 323 9.03 -1.84 6.06
CA ALA A 323 8.01 -1.54 7.06
C ALA A 323 6.62 -1.94 6.53
N PRO A 324 5.67 -2.34 7.40
CA PRO A 324 4.29 -2.58 7.00
C PRO A 324 3.64 -1.32 6.44
N CYS A 325 3.05 -1.42 5.25
CA CYS A 325 2.33 -0.33 4.60
C CYS A 325 0.82 -0.61 4.64
N LYS A 326 0.07 0.28 5.28
CA LYS A 326 -1.38 0.13 5.46
C LYS A 326 -2.09 0.14 4.11
N LEU A 327 -2.98 -0.83 3.88
CA LEU A 327 -3.82 -0.90 2.69
C LEU A 327 -5.21 -0.32 2.98
N SER A 328 -5.79 0.32 1.96
CA SER A 328 -7.17 0.80 1.92
C SER A 328 -8.04 -0.13 1.07
N ASN A 329 -9.35 -0.01 1.21
CA ASN A 329 -10.28 -0.81 0.42
C ASN A 329 -10.19 -0.37 -1.05
N GLY A 330 -9.95 -1.31 -1.97
CA GLY A 330 -9.69 -1.01 -3.39
C GLY A 330 -8.22 -0.70 -3.70
N SER A 331 -7.30 -0.83 -2.74
CA SER A 331 -5.86 -0.63 -3.01
C SER A 331 -5.37 -1.56 -4.10
N GLN A 332 -4.62 -1.00 -5.06
CA GLN A 332 -3.96 -1.76 -6.12
C GLN A 332 -2.47 -1.94 -5.80
N ILE A 333 -1.97 -3.15 -5.94
CA ILE A 333 -0.59 -3.56 -5.66
C ILE A 333 0.05 -4.00 -6.97
N LYS A 334 1.20 -3.44 -7.32
CA LYS A 334 1.98 -3.85 -8.49
C LYS A 334 3.19 -4.67 -8.06
N VAL A 335 3.32 -5.84 -8.67
CA VAL A 335 4.44 -6.77 -8.56
C VAL A 335 4.88 -7.11 -9.98
N SER A 336 6.01 -6.56 -10.42
CA SER A 336 6.39 -6.58 -11.85
C SER A 336 5.27 -5.98 -12.72
N ASP A 337 4.86 -6.65 -13.79
CA ASP A 337 3.74 -6.27 -14.65
C ASP A 337 2.36 -6.75 -14.14
N THR A 338 2.34 -7.49 -13.03
CA THR A 338 1.10 -7.97 -12.44
C THR A 338 0.53 -6.94 -11.47
N VAL A 339 -0.74 -6.60 -11.66
CA VAL A 339 -1.50 -5.73 -10.75
C VAL A 339 -2.55 -6.57 -10.04
N LEU A 340 -2.50 -6.53 -8.71
CA LEU A 340 -3.49 -7.10 -7.82
C LEU A 340 -4.37 -5.98 -7.24
N GLN A 341 -5.64 -6.26 -6.99
CA GLN A 341 -6.54 -5.36 -6.26
C GLN A 341 -7.02 -6.04 -4.99
N VAL A 342 -7.00 -5.29 -3.88
CA VAL A 342 -7.42 -5.76 -2.57
C VAL A 342 -8.72 -5.06 -2.18
N ASP A 343 -9.78 -5.85 -2.03
CA ASP A 343 -11.12 -5.36 -1.67
C ASP A 343 -11.65 -6.10 -0.45
N TRP A 344 -12.52 -5.46 0.30
CA TRP A 344 -13.34 -6.08 1.34
C TRP A 344 -14.67 -5.37 1.48
N GLU A 345 -15.68 -6.11 1.95
CA GLU A 345 -16.97 -5.50 2.27
C GLU A 345 -16.80 -4.62 3.51
N ALA A 346 -16.95 -3.31 3.32
CA ALA A 346 -17.11 -2.42 4.45
C ALA A 346 -18.39 -2.83 5.19
N TYR A 347 -18.29 -3.01 6.51
CA TYR A 347 -19.49 -3.18 7.33
C TYR A 347 -20.27 -1.87 7.25
N THR A 348 -21.20 -1.77 6.30
CA THR A 348 -22.25 -0.77 6.34
C THR A 348 -23.13 -1.18 7.52
N ASN A 349 -22.93 -0.51 8.65
CA ASN A 349 -23.84 -0.61 9.78
C ASN A 349 -25.17 0.02 9.32
N LYS A 350 -26.04 -0.80 8.73
CA LYS A 350 -27.46 -0.46 8.55
C LYS A 350 -28.16 -0.45 9.90
#